data_AF-A0A9X1DD95-F1
#
_entry.id   AF-A0A9X1DD95-F1
#
_cell.length_a   1.000
_cell.length_b   1.000
_cell.length_c   1.000
_cell.angle_alpha   90.00
_cell.angle_beta   90.00
_cell.angle_gamma   90.00
#
_symmetry.space_group_name_H-M   'P 1'
#
loop_
_entity.id
_entity.type
_entity.pdbx_description
1 polymer ?
#
loop_
_entity_poly.entity_id
_entity_poly.type
_entity_poly.pdbx_seq_one_letter_code
_entity_poly.pdbx_strand_id
1 'polypeptide(L)'
;MKKLMIALAATALTVSPALAGEIVAAPETVTVNVSTQGLNLADAHDVARLQARVRKAVVAACNPRTSLSIYVGPDRACSTKAAADGQQMVARITAEAAKSRMAEF
;
A
#
# COMPACT_ATOMS: atom_id res chain seq x y z
N MET A 1 2.82 -62.05 1.36
CA MET A 1 3.90 -61.09 1.72
C MET A 1 3.87 -59.97 0.68
N LYS A 2 3.28 -58.82 1.05
CA LYS A 2 3.91 -57.50 1.27
C LYS A 2 4.34 -56.81 -0.03
N LYS A 3 3.56 -55.78 -0.38
CA LYS A 3 3.69 -54.84 -1.51
C LYS A 3 4.93 -53.95 -1.37
N LEU A 4 5.29 -53.27 -2.47
CA LEU A 4 5.84 -51.90 -2.64
C LEU A 4 6.92 -51.91 -3.75
N MET A 5 6.62 -51.51 -4.97
CA MET A 5 6.51 -50.15 -5.54
C MET A 5 7.86 -49.42 -5.74
N ILE A 6 7.98 -48.94 -6.98
CA ILE A 6 9.12 -48.44 -7.75
C ILE A 6 9.62 -47.08 -7.25
N ALA A 7 10.93 -46.82 -7.31
CA ALA A 7 11.49 -45.48 -7.23
C ALA A 7 12.52 -45.26 -8.34
N LEU A 8 12.11 -44.47 -9.33
CA LEU A 8 12.90 -43.97 -10.45
C LEU A 8 13.63 -42.70 -9.96
N ALA A 9 14.97 -42.69 -9.99
CA ALA A 9 15.76 -41.48 -9.75
C ALA A 9 16.61 -41.20 -11.00
N ALA A 10 16.01 -40.49 -11.95
CA ALA A 10 16.72 -39.94 -13.11
C ALA A 10 17.44 -38.67 -12.69
N THR A 11 18.75 -38.66 -12.92
CA THR A 11 19.67 -37.54 -12.82
C THR A 11 19.23 -36.39 -13.73
N ALA A 12 18.93 -35.23 -13.17
CA ALA A 12 18.87 -33.97 -13.91
C ALA A 12 19.80 -32.96 -13.23
N LEU A 13 20.98 -32.76 -13.81
CA LEU A 13 21.84 -31.63 -13.55
C LEU A 13 21.15 -30.36 -14.07
N THR A 14 20.46 -29.64 -13.19
CA THR A 14 19.99 -28.28 -13.50
C THR A 14 21.05 -27.29 -13.06
N VAL A 15 21.75 -26.71 -14.04
CA VAL A 15 22.57 -25.51 -13.88
C VAL A 15 21.69 -24.41 -13.27
N SER A 16 21.95 -24.06 -12.02
CA SER A 16 21.33 -22.91 -11.38
C SER A 16 22.04 -21.65 -11.89
N PRO A 17 21.38 -20.69 -12.55
CA PRO A 17 21.95 -19.36 -12.66
C PRO A 17 21.97 -18.81 -11.24
N ALA A 18 23.17 -18.53 -10.74
CA ALA A 18 23.34 -17.69 -9.57
C ALA A 18 22.77 -16.31 -9.91
N LEU A 19 21.47 -16.12 -9.66
CA LEU A 19 20.92 -14.80 -9.43
C LEU A 19 21.62 -14.30 -8.17
N ALA A 20 22.61 -13.44 -8.37
CA ALA A 20 23.03 -12.47 -7.39
C ALA A 20 21.79 -11.61 -7.08
N GLY A 21 20.92 -12.16 -6.23
CA GLY A 21 19.80 -11.45 -5.65
C GLY A 21 20.39 -10.43 -4.70
N GLU A 22 20.54 -9.20 -5.19
CA GLU A 22 20.48 -8.03 -4.34
C GLU A 22 19.33 -8.27 -3.35
N ILE A 23 19.63 -8.23 -2.04
CA ILE A 23 18.62 -8.38 -1.00
C ILE A 23 17.78 -7.11 -1.06
N VAL A 24 16.83 -7.08 -2.01
CA VAL A 24 15.79 -6.07 -2.04
C VAL A 24 14.95 -6.34 -0.81
N ALA A 25 15.11 -5.49 0.21
CA ALA A 25 14.27 -5.54 1.40
C ALA A 25 12.81 -5.63 0.94
N ALA A 26 12.07 -6.60 1.50
CA ALA A 26 10.67 -6.79 1.14
C ALA A 26 9.91 -5.46 1.30
N PRO A 27 9.02 -5.11 0.37
CA PRO A 27 8.30 -3.84 0.43
C PRO A 27 7.52 -3.75 1.74
N GLU A 28 7.91 -2.82 2.61
CA GLU A 28 7.21 -2.57 3.87
C GLU A 28 5.80 -2.07 3.57
N THR A 29 4.80 -2.82 4.05
CA THR A 29 3.40 -2.50 3.79
C THR A 29 2.85 -1.65 4.93
N VAL A 30 2.67 -0.35 4.69
CA VAL A 30 2.13 0.57 5.69
C VAL A 30 0.63 0.79 5.45
N THR A 31 -0.20 0.40 6.42
CA THR A 31 -1.65 0.61 6.35
C THR A 31 -2.02 1.91 7.05
N VAL A 32 -2.69 2.81 6.32
CA VAL A 32 -3.15 4.10 6.83
C VAL A 32 -4.68 4.13 6.87
N ASN A 33 -5.26 4.32 8.05
CA ASN A 33 -6.71 4.45 8.21
C ASN A 33 -7.09 5.92 8.44
N VAL A 34 -7.99 6.45 7.61
CA VAL A 34 -8.44 7.85 7.67
C VAL A 34 -9.95 7.89 7.78
N SER A 35 -10.45 8.45 8.89
CA SER A 35 -11.89 8.58 9.10
C SER A 35 -12.52 9.64 8.19
N THR A 36 -13.61 9.24 7.54
CA THR A 36 -14.51 10.10 6.76
C THR A 36 -15.65 10.66 7.61
N GLN A 37 -15.69 10.36 8.92
CA GLN A 37 -16.78 10.81 9.79
C GLN A 37 -16.91 12.34 9.78
N GLY A 38 -18.15 12.81 9.64
CA GLY A 38 -18.49 14.23 9.58
C GLY A 38 -18.10 14.94 8.28
N LEU A 39 -17.75 14.19 7.21
CA LEU A 39 -17.49 14.74 5.90
C LEU A 39 -18.61 14.38 4.92
N ASN A 40 -19.10 15.37 4.18
CA ASN A 40 -19.94 15.15 3.02
C ASN A 40 -19.07 15.02 1.77
N LEU A 41 -18.85 13.80 1.28
CA LEU A 41 -17.96 13.55 0.13
C LEU A 41 -18.51 14.06 -1.22
N ALA A 42 -19.74 14.58 -1.23
CA ALA A 42 -20.32 15.27 -2.38
C ALA A 42 -20.08 16.79 -2.35
N ASP A 43 -19.49 17.32 -1.27
CA ASP A 43 -19.07 18.71 -1.13
C ASP A 43 -17.56 18.85 -1.38
N ALA A 44 -17.18 19.79 -2.25
CA ALA A 44 -15.79 19.97 -2.66
C ALA A 44 -14.88 20.41 -1.51
N HIS A 45 -15.40 21.18 -0.56
CA HIS A 45 -14.64 21.61 0.62
C HIS A 45 -14.37 20.42 1.54
N ASP A 46 -15.33 19.52 1.72
CA ASP A 46 -15.17 18.32 2.54
C ASP A 46 -14.25 17.27 1.92
N VAL A 47 -14.25 17.16 0.59
CA VAL A 47 -13.24 16.40 -0.15
C VAL A 47 -11.84 16.96 0.08
N ALA A 48 -11.67 18.29 0.03
CA ALA A 48 -10.39 18.91 0.33
C ALA A 48 -9.94 18.64 1.78
N ARG A 49 -10.87 18.63 2.74
CA ARG A 49 -10.60 18.21 4.14
C ARG A 49 -10.14 16.77 4.23
N LEU A 50 -10.77 15.84 3.50
CA LEU A 50 -10.34 14.44 3.44
C LEU A 50 -8.93 14.32 2.86
N GLN A 51 -8.63 15.00 1.75
CA GLN A 51 -7.30 15.00 1.14
C GLN A 51 -6.23 15.51 2.10
N ALA A 52 -6.51 16.56 2.87
CA ALA A 52 -5.60 17.07 3.88
C ALA A 52 -5.34 16.04 5.00
N ARG A 53 -6.37 15.30 5.45
CA ARG A 53 -6.22 14.21 6.43
C ARG A 53 -5.35 13.08 5.90
N VAL A 54 -5.58 12.65 4.65
CA VAL A 54 -4.77 11.62 3.98
C VAL A 54 -3.31 12.05 3.89
N ARG A 55 -3.02 13.27 3.44
CA ARG A 55 -1.64 13.79 3.37
C ARG A 55 -0.94 13.78 4.72
N LYS A 56 -1.62 14.22 5.79
CA LYS A 56 -1.06 14.19 7.15
C LYS A 56 -0.74 12.77 7.59
N ALA A 57 -1.64 11.83 7.32
CA ALA A 57 -1.48 10.44 7.70
C ALA A 57 -0.33 9.76 6.92
N VAL A 58 -0.18 10.07 5.62
CA VAL A 58 0.97 9.64 4.80
C VAL A 58 2.28 10.17 5.35
N VAL A 59 2.34 11.46 5.73
CA VAL A 59 3.56 12.04 6.31
C VAL A 59 3.92 11.36 7.64
N ALA A 60 2.94 11.09 8.50
CA ALA A 60 3.17 10.40 9.77
C ALA A 60 3.62 8.95 9.57
N ALA A 61 3.09 8.27 8.56
CA ALA A 61 3.44 6.90 8.19
C ALA A 61 4.85 6.79 7.61
N CYS A 62 5.22 7.69 6.69
CA CYS A 62 6.51 7.67 6.00
C CYS A 62 7.64 8.40 6.75
N ASN A 63 7.31 9.10 7.85
CA ASN A 63 8.29 9.73 8.74
C ASN A 63 7.87 9.50 10.20
N PRO A 64 8.00 8.26 10.70
CA PRO A 64 7.71 7.97 12.09
C PRO A 64 8.76 8.65 12.96
N ARG A 65 8.37 9.75 13.63
CA ARG A 65 9.18 10.40 14.65
C ARG A 65 9.32 9.50 15.87
N THR A 66 10.28 8.58 15.85
CA THR A 66 10.70 7.80 17.01
C THR A 66 11.75 8.58 17.81
N SER A 67 12.00 8.20 19.07
CA SER A 67 13.04 8.80 19.91
C SER A 67 14.46 8.71 19.32
N LEU A 68 14.66 7.85 18.32
CA LEU A 68 15.90 7.67 17.55
C LEU A 68 15.90 8.44 16.20
N SER A 69 14.81 9.11 15.83
CA SER A 69 14.57 9.61 14.47
C SER A 69 15.28 10.91 14.11
N ILE A 70 16.18 11.43 14.95
CA ILE A 70 16.94 12.66 14.61
C ILE A 70 17.83 12.41 13.36
N TYR A 71 18.18 11.14 13.09
CA TYR A 71 19.05 10.74 11.98
C TYR A 71 18.34 10.10 10.78
N VAL A 72 17.06 9.75 10.88
CA VAL A 72 16.33 9.15 9.76
C VAL A 72 15.67 10.28 8.96
N GLY A 73 16.27 10.61 7.82
CA GLY A 73 15.70 11.58 6.89
C GLY A 73 14.31 11.14 6.40
N PRO A 74 13.47 12.08 5.93
CA PRO A 74 12.13 11.75 5.44
C PRO A 74 12.21 10.79 4.26
N ASP A 75 11.46 9.69 4.30
CA ASP A 75 11.35 8.78 3.16
C ASP A 75 10.51 9.41 2.04
N ARG A 76 11.23 10.01 1.09
CA ARG A 76 10.65 10.67 -0.08
C ARG A 76 9.92 9.68 -1.01
N ALA A 77 10.44 8.47 -1.17
CA ALA A 77 9.86 7.46 -2.04
C ALA A 77 8.53 6.96 -1.47
N CYS A 78 8.50 6.63 -0.17
CA CYS A 78 7.29 6.30 0.57
C CYS A 78 6.27 7.44 0.45
N SER A 79 6.67 8.67 0.76
CA SER A 79 5.73 9.80 0.77
C SER A 79 5.11 10.07 -0.60
N THR A 80 5.89 9.94 -1.69
CA THR A 80 5.41 10.16 -3.06
C THR A 80 4.44 9.07 -3.49
N LYS A 81 4.80 7.80 -3.24
CA LYS A 81 3.96 6.65 -3.59
C LYS A 81 2.66 6.67 -2.78
N ALA A 82 2.74 6.80 -1.46
CA ALA A 82 1.58 6.82 -0.59
C ALA A 82 0.66 8.03 -0.83
N ALA A 83 1.21 9.17 -1.24
CA ALA A 83 0.40 10.32 -1.67
C ALA A 83 -0.37 10.03 -2.97
N ALA A 84 0.28 9.41 -3.97
CA ALA A 84 -0.38 9.04 -5.22
C ALA A 84 -1.50 8.01 -4.98
N ASP A 85 -1.19 6.95 -4.22
CA ASP A 85 -2.16 5.91 -3.86
C ASP A 85 -3.34 6.50 -3.07
N GLY A 86 -3.05 7.40 -2.11
CA GLY A 86 -4.05 8.10 -1.32
C GLY A 86 -4.95 9.02 -2.16
N GLN A 87 -4.40 9.74 -3.13
CA GLN A 87 -5.20 10.56 -4.04
C GLN A 87 -6.11 9.72 -4.93
N GLN A 88 -5.62 8.58 -5.43
CA GLN A 88 -6.43 7.66 -6.21
C GLN A 88 -7.58 7.06 -5.37
N MET A 89 -7.32 6.73 -4.10
CA MET A 89 -8.34 6.27 -3.16
C MET A 89 -9.43 7.32 -2.95
N VAL A 90 -9.04 8.57 -2.66
CA VAL A 90 -10.00 9.68 -2.49
C VAL A 90 -10.84 9.86 -3.75
N ALA A 91 -10.22 9.87 -4.94
CA ALA A 91 -10.92 10.01 -6.21
C ALA A 91 -11.98 8.91 -6.42
N ARG A 92 -11.64 7.65 -6.09
CA ARG A 92 -12.58 6.52 -6.17
C ARG A 92 -13.77 6.71 -5.24
N ILE A 93 -13.53 7.01 -3.97
CA ILE A 93 -14.60 7.17 -2.98
C ILE A 93 -15.50 8.37 -3.35
N THR A 94 -14.92 9.47 -3.84
CA THR A 94 -15.70 10.63 -4.29
C THR A 94 -16.52 10.35 -5.55
N ALA A 95 -15.97 9.58 -6.50
CA ALA A 95 -16.70 9.19 -7.70
C ALA A 95 -17.89 8.27 -7.37
N GLU A 96 -17.68 7.35 -6.42
CA GLU A 96 -18.75 6.46 -5.92
C GLU A 96 -19.84 7.26 -5.20
N ALA A 97 -19.45 8.21 -4.33
CA ALA A 97 -20.39 9.12 -3.67
C ALA A 97 -21.20 9.96 -4.67
N ALA A 98 -20.55 10.45 -5.74
CA ALA A 98 -21.23 11.19 -6.81
C ALA A 98 -22.21 10.30 -7.60
N LYS A 99 -21.83 9.05 -7.87
CA LYS A 99 -22.67 8.09 -8.58
C LYS A 99 -23.92 7.70 -7.79
N SER A 100 -23.80 7.45 -6.49
CA SER A 100 -24.95 7.12 -5.64
C SER A 100 -26.00 8.23 -5.63
N ARG A 101 -25.58 9.50 -5.61
CA ARG A 101 -26.51 10.64 -5.72
C ARG A 101 -27.29 10.63 -7.04
N MET A 102 -26.66 10.27 -8.16
CA MET A 102 -27.33 10.22 -9.47
C MET A 102 -28.34 9.09 -9.59
N ALA A 103 -28.23 8.04 -8.76
CA ALA A 103 -29.16 6.91 -8.74
C ALA A 103 -30.40 7.14 -7.85
N GLU A 104 -30.42 8.23 -7.07
CA GLU A 104 -31.56 8.64 -6.23
C GLU A 104 -32.54 9.57 -6.98
N PHE A 105 -32.28 9.89 -8.26
CA PHE A 105 -33.15 10.63 -9.17
C PHE A 105 -33.73 9.71 -10.25
#